data_AF-A0A945AKZ6-F1
#
_entry.id   AF-A0A945AKZ6-F1
#
_cell.length_a   1.000
_cell.length_b   1.000
_cell.length_c   1.000
_cell.angle_alpha   90.00
_cell.angle_beta   90.00
_cell.angle_gamma   90.00
#
_symmetry.space_group_name_H-M   'P 1'
#
loop_
_entity.id
_entity.type
_entity.pdbx_description
1 polymer ?
#
loop_
_entity_poly.entity_id
_entity_poly.type
_entity_poly.pdbx_seq_one_letter_code
_entity_poly.pdbx_strand_id
1 'polypeptide(L)' 'MLKNGTEYVDKGQDYYEKLYQERTINNLKKKAADMGFDLILKDVEMV' A
#
# COMPACT_ATOMS: atom_id res chain seq x y z
N MET A 1 19.30 -25.61 -4.21
CA MET A 1 18.82 -25.56 -2.81
C MET A 1 19.33 -24.28 -2.18
N LEU A 2 18.43 -23.36 -1.80
CA LEU A 2 18.80 -22.12 -1.11
C LEU A 2 19.27 -22.47 0.31
N LYS A 3 20.39 -21.89 0.73
CA LYS A 3 21.20 -22.32 1.89
C LYS A 3 20.57 -22.07 3.26
N ASN A 4 19.45 -21.34 3.30
CA ASN A 4 18.71 -21.03 4.50
C ASN A 4 17.27 -21.49 4.24
N GLY A 5 16.82 -22.53 4.95
CA GLY A 5 15.51 -23.17 4.80
C GLY A 5 14.34 -22.29 5.26
N THR A 6 14.27 -21.06 4.76
CA THR A 6 13.08 -20.24 4.85
C THR A 6 12.15 -20.77 3.76
N GLU A 7 11.07 -21.43 4.17
CA GLU A 7 10.02 -21.84 3.25
C GLU A 7 9.61 -20.63 2.41
N TYR A 8 9.66 -20.81 1.09
CA TYR A 8 9.13 -19.81 0.18
C TYR A 8 7.61 -19.79 0.39
N VAL A 9 7.15 -18.88 1.24
CA VAL A 9 5.74 -18.58 1.39
C VAL A 9 5.39 -17.67 0.21
N ASP A 10 4.79 -18.26 -0.82
CA ASP A 10 4.13 -17.46 -1.85
C ASP A 10 2.98 -16.73 -1.16
N LYS A 11 3.21 -15.44 -0.86
CA LYS A 11 2.24 -14.62 -0.12
C LYS A 11 1.00 -14.31 -0.97
N GLY A 12 0.95 -14.82 -2.20
CA GLY A 12 -0.15 -14.66 -3.13
C GLY A 12 -0.27 -13.24 -3.65
N GLN A 13 -1.18 -13.06 -4.59
CA GLN A 13 -1.48 -11.79 -5.24
C GLN A 13 -1.92 -10.72 -4.22
N ASP A 14 -2.78 -11.09 -3.28
CA ASP A 14 -3.35 -10.20 -2.25
C ASP A 14 -2.30 -9.47 -1.41
N TYR A 15 -1.17 -10.13 -1.11
CA TYR A 15 -0.10 -9.52 -0.33
C TYR A 15 0.60 -8.39 -1.10
N TYR A 16 0.87 -8.61 -2.39
CA TYR A 16 1.49 -7.60 -3.24
C TYR A 16 0.51 -6.46 -3.56
N GLU A 17 -0.78 -6.76 -3.70
CA GLU A 17 -1.82 -5.75 -3.87
C GLU A 17 -1.91 -4.82 -2.66
N LYS A 18 -1.88 -5.34 -1.44
CA LYS A 18 -1.86 -4.52 -0.21
C LYS A 18 -0.64 -3.60 -0.15
N LEU A 19 0.55 -4.14 -0.41
CA LEU A 19 1.78 -3.34 -0.45
C LEU A 19 1.73 -2.25 -1.52
N TYR A 20 1.15 -2.55 -2.67
CA TYR A 20 0.97 -1.58 -3.74
C TYR A 20 0.00 -0.47 -3.32
N GLN A 21 -1.13 -0.83 -2.72
CA GLN A 21 -2.11 0.13 -2.19
C GLN A 21 -1.48 1.05 -1.13
N GLU A 22 -0.76 0.49 -0.16
CA GLU A 22 -0.06 1.27 0.88
C GLU A 22 0.96 2.24 0.30
N ARG A 23 1.79 1.78 -0.66
CA ARG A 23 2.76 2.64 -1.35
C ARG A 23 2.08 3.79 -2.08
N THR A 24 0.94 3.49 -2.73
CA THR A 24 0.17 4.49 -3.48
C THR A 24 -0.39 5.56 -2.54
N ILE A 25 -1.01 5.16 -1.43
CA ILE A 25 -1.54 6.09 -0.41
C ILE A 25 -0.41 6.96 0.17
N ASN A 26 0.74 6.37 0.50
CA ASN A 26 1.87 7.11 1.04
C ASN A 26 2.43 8.15 0.05
N ASN A 27 2.52 7.80 -1.23
CA ASN A 27 2.96 8.74 -2.27
C ASN A 27 1.96 9.88 -2.44
N LEU A 28 0.67 9.61 -2.37
CA LEU A 28 -0.38 10.63 -2.43
C LEU A 28 -0.31 11.59 -1.24
N LYS A 29 -0.12 11.07 -0.02
CA LYS A 29 0.06 11.89 1.20
C LYS A 29 1.25 12.83 1.08
N LYS A 30 2.39 12.32 0.60
CA LYS A 30 3.60 13.14 0.39
C LYS A 30 3.34 14.25 -0.62
N LYS A 31 2.74 13.93 -1.77
CA LYS A 31 2.43 14.91 -2.81
C LYS A 31 1.43 15.97 -2.33
N ALA A 32 0.45 15.58 -1.51
CA ALA A 32 -0.46 16.54 -0.89
C ALA A 32 0.29 17.48 0.06
N ALA A 33 1.15 16.95 0.93
CA ALA A 33 1.95 17.74 1.86
C ALA A 33 2.89 18.73 1.13
N ASP A 34 3.53 18.30 0.04
CA ASP A 34 4.38 19.17 -0.80
C ASP A 34 3.60 20.35 -1.41
N MET A 35 2.28 20.21 -1.55
CA MET A 35 1.37 21.24 -2.06
C MET A 35 0.66 22.02 -0.94
N GLY A 36 0.93 21.73 0.34
CA GLY A 36 0.26 22.36 1.48
C GLY A 36 -1.16 21.84 1.73
N PHE A 37 -1.48 20.63 1.27
CA PHE A 37 -2.77 19.97 1.46
C PHE A 37 -2.67 18.73 2.33
N ASP A 38 -3.76 18.43 3.03
CA ASP A 38 -3.96 17.14 3.69
C ASP A 38 -4.80 16.19 2.82
N LEU A 39 -4.34 14.94 2.69
CA LEU A 39 -5.12 13.89 2.04
C LEU A 39 -6.16 13.32 3.01
N ILE A 40 -7.43 13.65 2.79
CA ILE A 40 -8.56 13.15 3.57
C ILE A 40 -9.23 12.00 2.83
N LEU A 41 -9.48 10.89 3.53
CA LEU A 41 -10.25 9.79 2.98
C LEU A 41 -11.68 10.27 2.77
N LYS A 42 -12.22 10.02 1.57
CA LYS A 42 -13.63 10.28 1.31
C LYS A 42 -14.44 9.16 1.97
N ASP A 43 -15.25 9.50 2.95
CA ASP A 43 -16.31 8.63 3.41
C ASP A 43 -17.27 8.45 2.23
N VAL A 44 -17.24 7.27 1.61
CA VAL A 44 -18.21 6.91 0.59
C VAL A 44 -19.51 6.69 1.34
N GLU A 45 -20.36 7.73 1.39
CA GLU A 45 -21.77 7.52 1.68
C GLU A 45 -22.29 6.52 0.64
N MET A 46 -22.64 5.32 1.12
CA MET A 46 -23.35 4.34 0.30
C MET A 46 -24.74 4.92 0.04
N VAL A 47 -24.88 5.58 -1.12
CA VAL A 47 -26.16 5.98 -1.72
C VAL A 47 -26.75 4.80 -2.46
#